data_AF-A0A834BYR2-F1
#
_entry.id   AF-A0A834BYR2-F1
#
_cell.length_a   1.000
_cell.length_b   1.000
_cell.length_c   1.000
_cell.angle_alpha   90.00
_cell.angle_beta   90.00
_cell.angle_gamma   90.00
#
_symmetry.space_group_name_H-M   'P 1'
#
loop_
_entity.id
_entity.type
_entity.pdbx_description
1 polymer ?
#
loop_
_entity_poly.entity_id
_entity_poly.type
_entity_poly.pdbx_seq_one_letter_code
_entity_poly.pdbx_strand_id
1 'polypeptide(L)'
;MLSVTFNVDHKSSKELHQYLAALAEQCSNAPEADCPLVVILDNLHHVGSLGEIFNGLFNCNHQRCPYIIGTMSQATSSSPNLQLHHNFRWVLCANHVEPVKGFLGRFLRRRLIETEIGSRSRNVELVKIIDWIPRVWQHLNRFLETHSSSDVTIGPRLFLSCPMDVEGSRVWFTDLWNYSIIPYMLEAVREGLQLYGRRAPWEDPAAWVIESCPWSTTPPPGDWPPLLKLRPEDVGFDGYSAPREGMRKEPAQSDSDADPLMSMLMRLKEAATSSSPQSYDSDSNSNSHQEDLLDSSLESTL
;
A
#
# COMPACT_ATOMS: atom_id res chain seq x y z
N MET A 1 -20.14 -3.58 29.54
CA MET A 1 -19.40 -2.60 28.72
C MET A 1 -19.72 -2.87 27.25
N LEU A 2 -20.18 -1.90 26.46
CA LEU A 2 -20.68 -2.18 25.09
C LEU A 2 -19.56 -2.54 24.10
N SER A 3 -18.39 -1.89 24.20
CA SER A 3 -17.25 -2.18 23.34
C SER A 3 -15.92 -1.97 24.07
N VAL A 4 -14.90 -2.74 23.69
CA VAL A 4 -13.50 -2.57 24.11
C VAL A 4 -12.64 -2.39 22.88
N THR A 5 -11.66 -1.48 22.92
CA THR A 5 -10.70 -1.26 21.83
C THR A 5 -9.29 -1.57 22.30
N PHE A 6 -8.55 -2.35 21.52
CA PHE A 6 -7.16 -2.71 21.76
C PHE A 6 -6.33 -2.27 20.55
N ASN A 7 -5.28 -1.48 20.77
CA ASN A 7 -4.37 -1.06 19.70
C ASN A 7 -3.13 -1.94 19.71
N VAL A 8 -2.86 -2.62 18.60
CA VAL A 8 -1.80 -3.62 18.51
C VAL A 8 -0.51 -2.98 17.99
N ASP A 9 0.55 -3.13 18.77
CA ASP A 9 1.93 -2.88 18.37
C ASP A 9 2.79 -4.16 18.42
N HIS A 10 4.05 -4.06 18.01
CA HIS A 10 5.01 -5.17 17.97
C HIS A 10 5.34 -5.80 19.35
N LYS A 11 4.95 -5.17 20.47
CA LYS A 11 5.22 -5.65 21.84
C LYS A 11 3.96 -6.21 22.50
N SER A 12 2.80 -5.71 22.12
CA SER A 12 1.48 -6.02 22.68
C SER A 12 0.90 -7.38 22.27
N SER A 13 1.53 -8.10 21.33
CA SER A 13 1.00 -9.37 20.81
C SER A 13 0.74 -10.42 21.91
N LYS A 14 1.58 -10.45 22.96
CA LYS A 14 1.39 -11.38 24.10
C LYS A 14 0.21 -10.97 24.98
N GLU A 15 0.06 -9.68 25.22
CA GLU A 15 -1.05 -9.12 26.00
C GLU A 15 -2.39 -9.33 25.28
N LEU A 16 -2.41 -9.13 23.96
CA LEU A 16 -3.57 -9.42 23.12
C LEU A 16 -3.96 -10.90 23.21
N HIS A 17 -3.00 -11.80 23.08
CA HIS A 17 -3.26 -13.24 23.18
C HIS A 17 -3.82 -13.60 24.57
N GLN A 18 -3.23 -13.06 25.64
CA GLN A 18 -3.71 -13.29 27.01
C GLN A 18 -5.13 -12.71 27.22
N TYR A 19 -5.41 -11.53 26.68
CA TYR A 19 -6.72 -10.90 26.75
C TYR A 19 -7.79 -11.72 26.04
N LEU A 20 -7.53 -12.16 24.81
CA LEU A 20 -8.49 -12.98 24.04
C LEU A 20 -8.68 -14.37 24.65
N ALA A 21 -7.63 -14.96 25.24
CA ALA A 21 -7.74 -16.22 25.98
C ALA A 21 -8.61 -16.06 27.23
N ALA A 22 -8.39 -15.02 28.04
CA ALA A 22 -9.22 -14.72 29.21
C ALA A 22 -10.69 -14.44 28.80
N LEU A 23 -10.88 -13.74 27.68
CA LEU A 23 -12.21 -13.47 27.13
C LEU A 23 -12.91 -14.75 26.68
N ALA A 24 -12.17 -15.70 26.09
CA ALA A 24 -12.71 -17.00 25.69
C ALA A 24 -13.18 -17.84 26.89
N GLU A 25 -12.43 -17.82 28.00
CA GLU A 25 -12.82 -18.46 29.26
C GLU A 25 -14.06 -17.82 29.86
N GLN A 26 -14.15 -16.48 29.87
CA GLN A 26 -15.31 -15.75 30.36
C GLN A 26 -16.57 -16.05 29.54
N CYS A 27 -16.46 -16.12 28.21
CA CYS A 27 -17.61 -16.45 27.34
C CYS A 27 -18.15 -17.88 27.58
N SER A 28 -17.29 -18.79 28.07
CA SER A 28 -17.66 -20.18 28.35
C SER A 28 -18.30 -20.34 29.73
N ASN A 29 -17.87 -19.56 30.73
CA ASN A 29 -18.17 -19.80 32.14
C ASN A 29 -19.00 -18.70 32.83
N ALA A 30 -19.07 -17.48 32.29
CA ALA A 30 -19.67 -16.32 32.96
C ALA A 30 -21.14 -16.06 32.57
N PRO A 31 -21.95 -15.47 33.48
CA PRO A 31 -23.27 -14.95 33.14
C PRO A 31 -23.16 -13.79 32.13
N GLU A 32 -24.16 -13.63 31.25
CA GLU A 32 -24.19 -12.72 30.08
C GLU A 32 -23.84 -11.23 30.34
N ALA A 33 -23.77 -10.80 31.60
CA ALA A 33 -23.63 -9.39 31.97
C ALA A 33 -22.20 -8.82 31.89
N ASP A 34 -21.16 -9.66 31.88
CA ASP A 34 -19.78 -9.19 32.11
C ASP A 34 -18.86 -9.22 30.87
N CYS A 35 -19.27 -9.88 29.78
CA CYS A 35 -18.50 -9.87 28.53
C CYS A 35 -18.82 -8.63 27.67
N PRO A 36 -17.81 -8.02 27.01
CA PRO A 36 -18.08 -6.98 26.03
C PRO A 36 -18.87 -7.55 24.85
N LEU A 37 -19.74 -6.75 24.23
CA LEU A 37 -20.47 -7.16 23.03
C LEU A 37 -19.59 -7.05 21.77
N VAL A 38 -18.71 -6.04 21.73
CA VAL A 38 -17.82 -5.77 20.59
C VAL A 38 -16.37 -5.59 21.07
N VAL A 39 -15.43 -6.22 20.38
CA VAL A 39 -13.99 -6.04 20.58
C VAL A 39 -13.39 -5.49 19.30
N ILE A 40 -12.78 -4.31 19.37
CA ILE A 40 -12.11 -3.66 18.25
C ILE A 40 -10.61 -3.86 18.41
N LEU A 41 -9.98 -4.51 17.43
CA LEU A 41 -8.55 -4.76 17.38
C LEU A 41 -7.93 -3.90 16.28
N ASP A 42 -7.24 -2.83 16.67
CA ASP A 42 -6.64 -1.88 15.74
C ASP A 42 -5.22 -2.34 15.37
N ASN A 43 -4.82 -2.16 14.10
CA ASN A 43 -3.48 -2.44 13.59
C ASN A 43 -3.01 -3.90 13.68
N LEU A 44 -3.90 -4.84 13.37
CA LEU A 44 -3.61 -6.28 13.36
C LEU A 44 -2.47 -6.71 12.43
N HIS A 45 -2.04 -5.86 11.50
CA HIS A 45 -0.91 -6.12 10.62
C HIS A 45 0.45 -6.15 11.35
N HIS A 46 0.52 -5.70 12.61
CA HIS A 46 1.73 -5.86 13.43
C HIS A 46 1.84 -7.26 14.06
N VAL A 47 0.81 -8.10 13.96
CA VAL A 47 0.80 -9.47 14.46
C VAL A 47 1.44 -10.42 13.46
N GLY A 48 2.36 -11.27 13.94
CA GLY A 48 3.03 -12.28 13.10
C GLY A 48 2.11 -13.41 12.64
N SER A 49 1.30 -13.99 13.53
CA SER A 49 0.37 -15.08 13.22
C SER A 49 -1.01 -14.81 13.80
N LEU A 50 -1.92 -14.32 12.96
CA LEU A 50 -3.30 -14.05 13.38
C LEU A 50 -4.05 -15.35 13.73
N GLY A 51 -3.69 -16.48 13.10
CA GLY A 51 -4.29 -17.78 13.38
C GLY A 51 -4.09 -18.25 14.81
N GLU A 52 -2.88 -18.07 15.35
CA GLU A 52 -2.55 -18.44 16.73
C GLU A 52 -3.31 -17.57 17.74
N ILE A 53 -3.39 -16.26 17.50
CA ILE A 53 -4.06 -15.31 18.41
C ILE A 53 -5.55 -15.63 18.58
N PHE A 54 -6.23 -15.99 17.50
CA PHE A 54 -7.65 -16.28 17.55
C PHE A 54 -7.98 -17.75 17.87
N ASN A 55 -6.97 -18.61 18.06
CA ASN A 55 -7.18 -20.04 18.27
C ASN A 55 -8.02 -20.33 19.53
N GLY A 56 -7.77 -19.59 20.61
CA GLY A 56 -8.53 -19.74 21.86
C GLY A 56 -10.03 -19.43 21.74
N LEU A 57 -10.42 -18.59 20.77
CA LEU A 57 -11.81 -18.17 20.58
C LEU A 57 -12.64 -19.18 19.78
N PHE A 58 -12.02 -20.17 19.12
CA PHE A 58 -12.74 -21.20 18.36
C PHE A 58 -13.59 -22.10 19.23
N ASN A 59 -13.19 -22.31 20.48
CA ASN A 59 -13.87 -23.22 21.40
C ASN A 59 -15.05 -22.52 22.11
N CYS A 60 -15.26 -21.23 21.88
CA CYS A 60 -16.38 -20.48 22.45
C CYS A 60 -17.69 -20.81 21.74
N ASN A 61 -18.76 -20.97 22.51
CA ASN A 61 -20.08 -21.20 21.94
C ASN A 61 -20.54 -19.95 21.16
N HIS A 62 -20.89 -20.10 19.87
CA HIS A 62 -21.16 -19.00 18.93
C HIS A 62 -22.24 -18.00 19.40
N GLN A 63 -23.12 -18.40 20.33
CA GLN A 63 -24.18 -17.52 20.86
C GLN A 63 -23.69 -16.54 21.94
N ARG A 64 -22.48 -16.71 22.49
CA ARG A 64 -21.95 -15.90 23.61
C ARG A 64 -20.63 -15.19 23.31
N CYS A 65 -20.09 -15.34 22.10
CA CYS A 65 -18.82 -14.74 21.71
C CYS A 65 -19.03 -13.28 21.24
N PRO A 66 -18.18 -12.31 21.63
CA PRO A 66 -18.26 -10.94 21.13
C PRO A 66 -18.05 -10.85 19.62
N TYR A 67 -18.58 -9.79 19.03
CA TYR A 67 -18.21 -9.38 17.68
C TYR A 67 -16.79 -8.82 17.68
N ILE A 68 -15.91 -9.38 16.85
CA ILE A 68 -14.53 -8.90 16.70
C ILE A 68 -14.43 -8.09 15.41
N ILE A 69 -13.98 -6.83 15.53
CA ILE A 69 -13.70 -5.95 14.40
C ILE A 69 -12.19 -5.69 14.37
N GLY A 70 -11.52 -6.23 13.37
CA GLY A 70 -10.09 -6.00 13.15
C GLY A 70 -9.85 -4.91 12.11
N THR A 71 -8.87 -4.03 12.34
CA THR A 71 -8.35 -3.13 11.30
C THR A 71 -6.93 -3.57 10.91
N MET A 72 -6.59 -3.41 9.64
CA MET A 72 -5.22 -3.60 9.18
C MET A 72 -4.92 -2.80 7.92
N SER A 73 -3.64 -2.49 7.72
CA SER A 73 -3.16 -1.88 6.49
C SER A 73 -2.98 -2.94 5.40
N GLN A 74 -3.41 -2.63 4.18
CA GLN A 74 -3.31 -3.52 3.03
C GLN A 74 -1.86 -3.74 2.58
N ALA A 75 -0.97 -2.77 2.83
CA ALA A 75 0.42 -2.79 2.33
C ALA A 75 1.28 -3.93 2.89
N THR A 76 0.82 -4.62 3.94
CA THR A 76 1.61 -5.61 4.68
C THR A 76 0.96 -6.98 4.80
N SER A 77 -0.25 -7.18 4.26
CA SER A 77 -1.03 -8.39 4.54
C SER A 77 -0.88 -9.47 3.46
N SER A 78 0.01 -10.44 3.69
CA SER A 78 0.11 -11.71 2.96
C SER A 78 -0.43 -12.90 3.79
N SER A 79 -1.56 -12.75 4.48
CA SER A 79 -2.14 -13.84 5.28
C SER A 79 -3.47 -14.36 4.70
N PRO A 80 -3.44 -15.33 3.77
CA PRO A 80 -4.64 -16.03 3.30
C PRO A 80 -5.33 -16.86 4.41
N ASN A 81 -4.65 -17.11 5.54
CA ASN A 81 -5.11 -18.02 6.59
C ASN A 81 -6.34 -17.53 7.39
N LEU A 82 -6.59 -16.22 7.46
CA LEU A 82 -7.73 -15.68 8.22
C LEU A 82 -9.09 -15.94 7.55
N GLN A 83 -9.13 -16.03 6.21
CA GLN A 83 -10.36 -16.30 5.47
C GLN A 83 -10.84 -17.74 5.63
N LEU A 84 -9.91 -18.69 5.80
CA LEU A 84 -10.22 -20.11 5.78
C LEU A 84 -10.66 -20.66 7.14
N HIS A 85 -10.23 -20.05 8.26
CA HIS A 85 -10.49 -20.63 9.59
C HIS A 85 -11.39 -19.79 10.51
N HIS A 86 -11.54 -18.47 10.34
CA HIS A 86 -11.98 -17.60 11.45
C HIS A 86 -13.33 -16.88 11.27
N ASN A 87 -14.16 -17.24 10.28
CA ASN A 87 -15.43 -16.54 9.98
C ASN A 87 -15.29 -15.01 9.77
N PHE A 88 -14.07 -14.49 9.59
CA PHE A 88 -13.86 -13.06 9.31
C PHE A 88 -14.35 -12.73 7.91
N ARG A 89 -15.18 -11.70 7.83
CA ARG A 89 -15.57 -11.09 6.57
C ARG A 89 -14.69 -9.87 6.34
N TRP A 90 -13.93 -9.91 5.26
CA TRP A 90 -13.11 -8.79 4.86
C TRP A 90 -13.97 -7.69 4.27
N VAL A 91 -13.78 -6.48 4.78
CA VAL A 91 -14.38 -5.27 4.22
C VAL A 91 -13.23 -4.42 3.74
N LEU A 92 -13.05 -4.37 2.42
CA LEU A 92 -12.03 -3.53 1.79
C LEU A 92 -12.50 -2.07 1.81
N CYS A 93 -11.74 -1.20 2.47
CA CYS A 93 -11.97 0.23 2.52
C CYS A 93 -11.01 0.97 1.57
N ALA A 94 -11.09 0.67 0.27
CA ALA A 94 -10.27 1.34 -0.73
C ALA A 94 -10.78 2.75 -1.05
N ASN A 95 -9.86 3.70 -1.32
CA ASN A 95 -10.20 5.10 -1.57
C ASN A 95 -11.18 5.30 -2.75
N HIS A 96 -11.11 4.44 -3.76
CA HIS A 96 -11.94 4.52 -4.97
C HIS A 96 -13.28 3.77 -4.86
N VAL A 97 -13.60 3.16 -3.71
CA VAL A 97 -14.82 2.37 -3.50
C VAL A 97 -15.70 2.99 -2.40
N GLU A 98 -17.02 2.83 -2.50
CA GLU A 98 -17.91 3.20 -1.38
C GLU A 98 -17.68 2.25 -0.18
N PRO A 99 -17.73 2.76 1.07
CA PRO A 99 -18.21 4.09 1.43
C PRO A 99 -17.14 5.21 1.38
N VAL A 100 -15.87 4.88 1.15
CA VAL A 100 -14.75 5.85 1.28
C VAL A 100 -14.81 6.92 0.20
N LYS A 101 -15.11 6.54 -1.04
CA LYS A 101 -15.20 7.46 -2.20
C LYS A 101 -16.11 8.66 -1.94
N GLY A 102 -17.26 8.45 -1.29
CA GLY A 102 -18.19 9.53 -0.95
C GLY A 102 -17.99 10.13 0.44
N PHE A 103 -17.10 9.57 1.28
CA PHE A 103 -16.95 9.94 2.68
C PHE A 103 -16.55 11.40 2.85
N LEU A 104 -15.51 11.86 2.14
CA LEU A 104 -15.00 13.23 2.30
C LEU A 104 -16.08 14.28 2.00
N GLY A 105 -16.82 14.12 0.91
CA GLY A 105 -17.91 15.02 0.55
C GLY A 105 -19.04 15.01 1.59
N ARG A 106 -19.46 13.84 2.08
CA ARG A 106 -20.48 13.73 3.14
C ARG A 106 -20.02 14.39 4.45
N PHE A 107 -18.77 14.16 4.84
CA PHE A 107 -18.18 14.72 6.06
C PHE A 107 -18.11 16.24 6.01
N LEU A 108 -17.55 16.81 4.94
CA LEU A 108 -17.39 18.26 4.81
C LEU A 108 -18.74 18.97 4.68
N ARG A 109 -19.70 18.41 3.92
CA ARG A 109 -21.07 18.95 3.84
C ARG A 109 -21.78 18.94 5.19
N ARG A 110 -21.61 17.86 5.98
CA ARG A 110 -22.15 17.81 7.34
C ARG A 110 -21.57 18.93 8.22
N ARG A 111 -20.25 19.10 8.22
CA ARG A 111 -19.59 20.18 8.99
C ARG A 111 -20.03 21.57 8.53
N LEU A 112 -20.24 21.76 7.23
CA LEU A 112 -20.77 23.00 6.67
C LEU A 112 -22.17 23.28 7.23
N ILE A 113 -23.09 22.31 7.17
CA ILE A 113 -24.45 22.45 7.71
C ILE A 113 -24.41 22.78 9.21
N GLU A 114 -23.58 22.08 9.99
CA GLU A 114 -23.43 22.35 11.42
C GLU A 114 -22.96 23.79 11.68
N THR A 115 -22.06 24.30 10.84
CA THR A 115 -21.55 25.68 10.93
C THR A 115 -22.61 26.71 10.53
N GLU A 116 -23.35 26.49 9.43
CA GLU A 116 -24.43 27.39 8.98
C GLU A 116 -25.57 27.48 10.00
N ILE A 117 -25.90 26.37 10.67
CA ILE A 117 -26.87 26.35 11.76
C ILE A 117 -26.35 27.19 12.94
N GLY A 118 -25.09 27.01 13.32
CA GLY A 118 -24.45 27.76 14.40
C GLY A 118 -24.35 29.26 14.13
N SER A 119 -23.96 29.65 12.92
CA SER A 119 -23.82 31.06 12.51
C SER A 119 -25.14 31.72 12.08
N ARG A 120 -26.20 30.92 11.85
CA ARG A 120 -27.48 31.35 11.24
C ARG A 120 -27.30 32.06 9.90
N SER A 121 -26.27 31.71 9.16
CA SER A 121 -25.93 32.32 7.88
C SER A 121 -25.43 31.26 6.90
N ARG A 122 -25.70 31.47 5.61
CA ARG A 122 -25.18 30.62 4.53
C ARG A 122 -24.12 31.37 3.75
N ASN A 123 -23.02 30.70 3.44
CA ASN A 123 -21.95 31.26 2.64
C ASN A 123 -21.81 30.47 1.33
N VAL A 124 -22.29 31.06 0.22
CA VAL A 124 -22.31 30.43 -1.10
C VAL A 124 -20.90 30.13 -1.62
N GLU A 125 -19.92 30.98 -1.32
CA GLU A 125 -18.53 30.74 -1.73
C GLU A 125 -17.93 29.56 -0.96
N LEU A 126 -18.24 29.44 0.33
CA LEU A 126 -17.83 28.28 1.12
C LEU A 126 -18.46 26.98 0.61
N VAL A 127 -19.73 27.00 0.18
CA VAL A 127 -20.38 25.83 -0.45
C VAL A 127 -19.59 25.36 -1.68
N LYS A 128 -19.17 26.28 -2.56
CA LYS A 128 -18.35 25.94 -3.74
C LYS A 128 -17.03 25.27 -3.34
N ILE A 129 -16.36 25.79 -2.32
CA ILE A 129 -15.10 25.22 -1.80
C ILE A 129 -15.33 23.81 -1.27
N ILE A 130 -16.35 23.62 -0.43
CA ILE A 130 -16.68 22.31 0.16
C ILE A 130 -17.06 21.27 -0.90
N ASP A 131 -17.72 21.68 -1.98
CA ASP A 131 -18.02 20.79 -3.11
C ASP A 131 -16.81 20.53 -4.03
N TRP A 132 -15.82 21.44 -4.03
CA TRP A 132 -14.62 21.34 -4.84
C TRP A 132 -13.55 20.44 -4.21
N ILE A 133 -13.34 20.51 -2.89
CA ILE A 133 -12.31 19.72 -2.18
C ILE A 133 -12.38 18.20 -2.48
N PRO A 134 -13.54 17.54 -2.45
CA PRO A 134 -13.63 16.12 -2.82
C PRO A 134 -13.24 15.84 -4.28
N ARG A 135 -13.45 16.79 -5.19
CA ARG A 135 -13.08 16.65 -6.61
C ARG A 135 -11.57 16.73 -6.79
N VAL A 136 -10.89 17.63 -6.06
CA VAL A 136 -9.43 17.68 -6.00
C VAL A 136 -8.87 16.35 -5.52
N TRP A 137 -9.37 15.86 -4.39
CA TRP A 137 -8.94 14.58 -3.83
C TRP A 137 -9.08 13.43 -4.84
N GLN A 138 -10.21 13.37 -5.58
CA GLN A 138 -10.42 12.38 -6.63
C GLN A 138 -9.49 12.57 -7.84
N HIS A 139 -9.26 13.82 -8.25
CA HIS A 139 -8.35 14.15 -9.35
C HIS A 139 -6.91 13.71 -9.02
N LEU A 140 -6.43 14.01 -7.82
CA LEU A 140 -5.12 13.59 -7.33
C LEU A 140 -4.98 12.06 -7.28
N ASN A 141 -5.99 11.36 -6.76
CA ASN A 141 -5.94 9.90 -6.70
C ASN A 141 -5.97 9.26 -8.09
N ARG A 142 -6.73 9.81 -9.04
CA ARG A 142 -6.70 9.34 -10.44
C ARG A 142 -5.32 9.52 -11.07
N PHE A 143 -4.67 10.65 -10.81
CA PHE A 143 -3.32 10.91 -11.29
C PHE A 143 -2.33 9.87 -10.72
N LEU A 144 -2.37 9.61 -9.40
CA LEU A 144 -1.53 8.61 -8.74
C LEU A 144 -1.78 7.19 -9.26
N GLU A 145 -3.04 6.79 -9.47
CA GLU A 145 -3.39 5.50 -10.06
C GLU A 145 -2.85 5.34 -11.48
N THR A 146 -2.84 6.42 -12.24
CA THR A 146 -2.38 6.46 -13.64
C THR A 146 -0.87 6.34 -13.76
N HIS A 147 -0.13 7.06 -12.91
CA HIS A 147 1.34 7.13 -12.97
C HIS A 147 2.06 6.14 -12.04
N SER A 148 1.35 5.57 -11.06
CA SER A 148 1.90 4.66 -10.06
C SER A 148 0.97 3.46 -9.81
N SER A 149 0.25 3.39 -8.69
CA SER A 149 -0.67 2.29 -8.36
C SER A 149 -1.83 2.76 -7.46
N SER A 150 -2.86 1.94 -7.27
CA SER A 150 -3.95 2.23 -6.34
C SER A 150 -3.53 2.24 -4.87
N ASP A 151 -2.41 1.58 -4.55
CA ASP A 151 -1.91 1.41 -3.19
C ASP A 151 -1.23 2.70 -2.66
N VAL A 152 -0.81 3.59 -3.57
CA VAL A 152 -0.22 4.89 -3.24
C VAL A 152 -1.25 6.03 -3.32
N THR A 153 -2.54 5.72 -3.25
CA THR A 153 -3.58 6.75 -3.25
C THR A 153 -3.65 7.45 -1.89
N ILE A 154 -3.97 8.75 -1.92
CA ILE A 154 -4.09 9.58 -0.73
C ILE A 154 -5.44 9.30 -0.07
N GLY A 155 -5.43 8.98 1.22
CA GLY A 155 -6.67 8.86 2.02
C GLY A 155 -7.34 10.21 2.29
N PRO A 156 -8.66 10.25 2.54
CA PRO A 156 -9.40 11.51 2.73
C PRO A 156 -9.00 12.27 4.00
N ARG A 157 -8.26 11.63 4.92
CA ARG A 157 -7.85 12.18 6.22
C ARG A 157 -7.17 13.54 6.10
N LEU A 158 -6.31 13.73 5.09
CA LEU A 158 -5.60 14.99 4.87
C LEU A 158 -6.54 16.18 4.64
N PHE A 159 -7.74 15.94 4.11
CA PHE A 159 -8.70 16.97 3.73
C PHE A 159 -9.77 17.23 4.81
N LEU A 160 -9.86 16.39 5.86
CA LEU A 160 -10.90 16.53 6.90
C LEU A 160 -10.75 17.79 7.74
N SER A 161 -9.53 18.32 7.84
CA SER A 161 -9.18 19.54 8.57
C SER A 161 -9.51 20.84 7.82
N CYS A 162 -10.09 20.77 6.62
CA CYS A 162 -10.50 21.93 5.85
C CYS A 162 -11.29 22.93 6.74
N PRO A 163 -10.81 24.19 6.86
CA PRO A 163 -11.51 25.25 7.59
C PRO A 163 -12.90 25.56 7.01
N MET A 164 -13.82 25.99 7.88
CA MET A 164 -15.20 26.36 7.51
C MET A 164 -15.33 27.87 7.27
N ASP A 165 -14.33 28.44 6.61
CA ASP A 165 -14.27 29.84 6.21
C ASP A 165 -13.44 29.97 4.91
N VAL A 166 -13.73 31.00 4.13
CA VAL A 166 -13.19 31.13 2.76
C VAL A 166 -11.69 31.43 2.78
N GLU A 167 -11.23 32.32 3.66
CA GLU A 167 -9.83 32.75 3.71
C GLU A 167 -8.93 31.65 4.30
N GLY A 168 -9.33 31.08 5.43
CA GLY A 168 -8.63 30.00 6.10
C GLY A 168 -8.53 28.75 5.23
N SER A 169 -9.61 28.37 4.53
CA SER A 169 -9.56 27.22 3.61
C SER A 169 -8.63 27.45 2.43
N ARG A 170 -8.50 28.70 1.98
CA ARG A 170 -7.55 29.06 0.93
C ARG A 170 -6.12 28.83 1.43
N VAL A 171 -5.71 29.51 2.51
CA VAL A 171 -4.36 29.43 3.11
C VAL A 171 -4.00 27.97 3.42
N TRP A 172 -4.90 27.27 4.10
CA TRP A 172 -4.75 25.86 4.44
C TRP A 172 -4.52 24.99 3.21
N PHE A 173 -5.26 25.22 2.12
CA PHE A 173 -5.12 24.40 0.92
C PHE A 173 -3.76 24.60 0.26
N THR A 174 -3.23 25.83 0.21
CA THR A 174 -1.88 26.09 -0.30
C THR A 174 -0.81 25.42 0.52
N ASP A 175 -0.91 25.48 1.85
CA ASP A 175 0.06 24.82 2.71
C ASP A 175 0.00 23.31 2.54
N LEU A 176 -1.20 22.73 2.53
CA LEU A 176 -1.41 21.31 2.26
C LEU A 176 -0.84 20.91 0.90
N TRP A 177 -1.09 21.73 -0.13
CA TRP A 177 -0.62 21.48 -1.49
C TRP A 177 0.90 21.50 -1.58
N ASN A 178 1.52 22.58 -1.12
CA ASN A 178 2.95 22.84 -1.30
C ASN A 178 3.82 21.98 -0.39
N TYR A 179 3.39 21.71 0.84
CA TYR A 179 4.21 21.02 1.84
C TYR A 179 3.87 19.55 2.04
N SER A 180 2.72 19.08 1.56
CA SER A 180 2.33 17.67 1.74
C SER A 180 1.99 16.97 0.43
N ILE A 181 1.11 17.55 -0.40
CA ILE A 181 0.65 16.88 -1.63
C ILE A 181 1.78 16.80 -2.66
N ILE A 182 2.43 17.93 -2.99
CA ILE A 182 3.47 17.94 -4.02
C ILE A 182 4.68 17.06 -3.66
N PRO A 183 5.27 17.14 -2.45
CA PRO A 183 6.35 16.23 -2.05
C PRO A 183 5.96 14.75 -2.17
N TYR A 184 4.75 14.39 -1.71
CA TYR A 184 4.25 13.02 -1.82
C TYR A 184 4.10 12.56 -3.28
N MET A 185 3.51 13.40 -4.13
CA MET A 185 3.32 13.07 -5.55
C MET A 185 4.65 12.95 -6.29
N LEU A 186 5.64 13.81 -5.97
CA LEU A 186 6.99 13.70 -6.53
C LEU A 186 7.59 12.32 -6.25
N GLU A 187 7.53 11.87 -5.00
CA GLU A 187 8.05 10.56 -4.58
C GLU A 187 7.27 9.41 -5.22
N ALA A 188 5.93 9.43 -5.09
CA ALA A 188 5.07 8.37 -5.61
C ALA A 188 5.20 8.20 -7.12
N VAL A 189 5.31 9.28 -7.89
CA VAL A 189 5.48 9.23 -9.35
C VAL A 189 6.90 8.79 -9.72
N ARG A 190 7.94 9.23 -9.00
CA ARG A 190 9.31 8.75 -9.24
C ARG A 190 9.41 7.24 -9.05
N GLU A 191 8.85 6.72 -7.96
CA GLU A 191 8.80 5.27 -7.70
C GLU A 191 7.94 4.55 -8.75
N GLY A 192 6.77 5.12 -9.09
CA GLY A 192 5.90 4.57 -10.13
C GLY A 192 6.58 4.47 -11.49
N LEU A 193 7.32 5.50 -11.90
CA LEU A 193 8.13 5.48 -13.11
C LEU A 193 9.25 4.45 -13.05
N GLN A 194 9.93 4.29 -11.92
CA GLN A 194 10.98 3.27 -11.76
C GLN A 194 10.42 1.84 -11.86
N LEU A 195 9.25 1.59 -11.25
CA LEU A 195 8.64 0.26 -11.18
C LEU A 195 7.88 -0.13 -12.46
N TYR A 196 7.15 0.82 -13.05
CA TYR A 196 6.20 0.54 -14.14
C TYR A 196 6.54 1.25 -15.46
N GLY A 197 7.55 2.13 -15.46
CA GLY A 197 7.85 2.98 -16.60
C GLY A 197 6.74 3.99 -16.93
N ARG A 198 6.78 4.54 -18.14
CA ARG A 198 5.78 5.52 -18.59
C ARG A 198 4.47 4.83 -18.96
N ARG A 199 3.44 5.03 -18.13
CA ARG A 199 2.10 4.44 -18.32
C ARG A 199 1.11 5.34 -19.08
N ALA A 200 1.33 6.65 -19.06
CA ALA A 200 0.40 7.66 -19.62
C ALA A 200 1.17 8.89 -20.14
N PRO A 201 0.54 9.78 -20.93
CA PRO A 201 1.08 11.13 -21.18
C PRO A 201 1.20 11.94 -19.88
N TRP A 202 2.08 12.94 -19.88
CA TRP A 202 2.25 13.83 -18.73
C TRP A 202 1.16 14.90 -18.71
N GLU A 203 0.50 15.06 -17.58
CA GLU A 203 -0.43 16.16 -17.32
C GLU A 203 -0.17 16.66 -15.89
N ASP A 204 0.19 17.94 -15.74
CA ASP A 204 0.45 18.52 -14.41
C ASP A 204 -0.87 18.63 -13.61
N PRO A 205 -1.02 17.93 -12.47
CA PRO A 205 -2.22 17.99 -11.65
C PRO A 205 -2.50 19.40 -11.10
N ALA A 206 -1.49 20.26 -11.00
CA ALA A 206 -1.67 21.64 -10.57
C ALA A 206 -2.49 22.46 -11.60
N ALA A 207 -2.41 22.13 -12.89
CA ALA A 207 -3.10 22.87 -13.94
C ALA A 207 -4.63 22.85 -13.74
N TRP A 208 -5.19 21.65 -13.53
CA TRP A 208 -6.62 21.48 -13.28
C TRP A 208 -7.06 22.13 -11.96
N VAL A 209 -6.23 22.04 -10.92
CA VAL A 209 -6.52 22.64 -9.61
C VAL A 209 -6.58 24.15 -9.71
N ILE A 210 -5.65 24.79 -10.43
CA ILE A 210 -5.62 26.23 -10.64
C ILE A 210 -6.83 26.67 -11.49
N GLU A 211 -7.14 25.96 -12.57
CA GLU A 211 -8.26 26.28 -13.47
C GLU A 211 -9.62 26.17 -12.78
N SER A 212 -9.80 25.15 -11.95
CA SER A 212 -11.08 24.87 -11.27
C SER A 212 -11.23 25.54 -9.90
N CYS A 213 -10.21 26.29 -9.48
CA CYS A 213 -10.09 26.88 -8.16
C CYS A 213 -11.28 27.81 -7.80
N PRO A 214 -11.99 27.58 -6.68
CA PRO A 214 -13.17 28.35 -6.30
C PRO A 214 -12.83 29.76 -5.79
N TRP A 215 -11.58 30.02 -5.40
CA TRP A 215 -11.13 31.32 -4.85
C TRP A 215 -10.79 32.37 -5.92
N SER A 216 -11.02 32.06 -7.19
CA SER A 216 -10.65 32.87 -8.36
C SER A 216 -11.38 34.22 -8.49
N THR A 217 -12.30 34.55 -7.57
CA THR A 217 -13.06 35.80 -7.59
C THR A 217 -12.47 36.97 -6.80
N THR A 218 -11.49 36.80 -5.89
CA THR A 218 -10.83 37.92 -5.15
C THR A 218 -9.76 37.41 -4.17
N PRO A 219 -8.61 38.08 -3.93
CA PRO A 219 -8.06 39.34 -4.49
C PRO A 219 -7.00 39.04 -5.60
N PRO A 220 -6.27 40.05 -6.15
CA PRO A 220 -5.44 39.91 -7.36
C PRO A 220 -4.30 38.87 -7.23
N PRO A 221 -3.76 38.36 -8.36
CA PRO A 221 -2.72 37.32 -8.40
C PRO A 221 -1.38 37.65 -7.70
N GLY A 222 -1.22 38.81 -7.06
CA GLY A 222 0.05 39.29 -6.51
C GLY A 222 0.34 38.93 -5.05
N ASP A 223 -0.69 38.67 -4.22
CA ASP A 223 -0.53 38.47 -2.77
C ASP A 223 -0.68 37.00 -2.33
N TRP A 224 -0.96 36.10 -3.28
CA TRP A 224 -1.22 34.69 -3.02
C TRP A 224 0.02 33.84 -3.31
N PRO A 225 0.51 33.01 -2.35
CA PRO A 225 1.60 32.10 -2.64
C PRO A 225 1.17 31.12 -3.75
N PRO A 226 1.98 30.96 -4.81
CA PRO A 226 1.62 30.10 -5.93
C PRO A 226 1.55 28.64 -5.48
N LEU A 227 0.60 27.90 -6.05
CA LEU A 227 0.59 26.44 -5.95
C LEU A 227 1.80 25.89 -6.72
N LEU A 228 2.62 25.08 -6.06
CA LEU A 228 3.75 24.41 -6.68
C LEU A 228 3.25 23.50 -7.80
N LYS A 229 3.95 23.53 -8.93
CA LYS A 229 3.68 22.67 -10.09
C LYS A 229 4.47 21.39 -9.98
N LEU A 230 3.89 20.29 -10.45
CA LEU A 230 4.62 19.04 -10.61
C LEU A 230 5.20 19.03 -12.02
N ARG A 231 6.51 19.21 -12.15
CA ARG A 231 7.16 19.29 -13.47
C ARG A 231 7.66 17.91 -13.91
N PRO A 232 7.61 17.58 -15.21
CA PRO A 232 8.06 16.28 -15.70
C PRO A 232 9.54 16.03 -15.39
N GLU A 233 10.38 17.07 -15.43
CA GLU A 233 11.80 16.96 -15.10
C GLU A 233 12.04 16.59 -13.63
N ASP A 234 11.18 17.05 -12.71
CA ASP A 234 11.35 16.82 -11.28
C ASP A 234 11.14 15.34 -10.94
N VAL A 235 10.31 14.63 -11.71
CA VAL A 235 10.08 13.19 -11.52
C VAL A 235 10.92 12.32 -12.47
N GLY A 236 11.73 12.92 -13.34
CA GLY A 236 12.51 12.20 -14.35
C GLY A 236 11.68 11.66 -15.51
N PHE A 237 10.49 12.21 -15.77
CA PHE A 237 9.57 11.73 -16.80
C PHE A 237 10.16 11.86 -18.21
N ASP A 238 10.83 12.98 -18.52
CA ASP A 238 11.43 13.24 -19.83
C ASP A 238 12.66 12.36 -20.12
N GLY A 239 13.36 11.91 -19.07
CA GLY A 239 14.48 10.98 -19.18
C GLY A 239 14.06 9.53 -19.43
N TYR A 240 12.78 9.23 -19.24
CA TYR A 240 12.15 7.92 -19.46
C TYR A 240 11.59 7.80 -20.89
N SER A 241 12.27 8.38 -21.88
CA SER A 241 12.15 7.90 -23.26
C SER A 241 12.46 6.40 -23.28
N ALA A 242 11.65 5.62 -24.03
CA ALA A 242 11.68 4.17 -24.29
C ALA A 242 13.01 3.46 -23.96
N PRO A 243 12.99 2.18 -23.49
CA PRO A 243 14.17 1.48 -23.01
C PRO A 243 15.36 1.74 -23.92
N ARG A 244 16.43 2.29 -23.34
CA ARG A 244 17.66 2.61 -24.05
C ARG A 244 18.15 1.34 -24.74
N GLU A 245 17.79 1.17 -26.01
CA GLU A 245 18.66 0.50 -26.95
C GLU A 245 19.96 1.30 -26.97
N GLY A 246 21.03 0.69 -26.46
CA GLY A 246 22.41 1.09 -26.71
C GLY A 246 22.77 2.52 -26.34
N MET A 247 23.20 2.74 -25.10
CA MET A 247 24.22 3.77 -24.87
C MET A 247 25.53 3.31 -25.53
N ARG A 248 25.63 3.49 -26.86
CA ARG A 248 26.88 3.39 -27.60
C ARG A 248 27.74 4.59 -27.22
N LYS A 249 28.62 4.41 -26.24
CA LYS A 249 29.93 5.05 -26.33
C LYS A 249 30.63 4.39 -27.51
N GLU A 250 31.04 5.18 -28.50
CA GLU A 250 31.96 4.70 -29.54
C GLU A 250 33.20 4.07 -28.88
N PRO A 251 33.63 2.88 -29.30
CA PRO A 251 35.02 2.50 -29.24
C PRO A 251 35.62 2.44 -30.64
N ALA A 252 36.92 2.71 -30.70
CA ALA A 252 37.73 2.54 -31.89
C ALA A 252 37.61 1.12 -32.48
N GLN A 253 37.76 1.05 -33.80
CA GLN A 253 37.75 -0.15 -34.62
C GLN A 253 38.71 -1.24 -34.09
N SER A 254 38.21 -2.47 -33.87
CA SER A 254 38.79 -3.70 -34.43
C SER A 254 37.98 -4.98 -34.09
N ASP A 255 37.75 -5.75 -35.16
CA ASP A 255 37.51 -7.20 -35.30
C ASP A 255 36.56 -8.00 -34.39
N SER A 256 35.51 -8.52 -35.06
CA SER A 256 34.91 -9.84 -34.87
C SER A 256 34.25 -10.14 -33.52
N ASP A 257 33.20 -9.39 -33.17
CA ASP A 257 32.26 -9.81 -32.13
C ASP A 257 31.24 -10.83 -32.69
N ALA A 258 31.43 -12.10 -32.33
CA ALA A 258 30.34 -13.06 -32.34
C ALA A 258 29.31 -12.64 -31.29
N ASP A 259 28.05 -12.50 -31.70
CA ASP A 259 26.94 -12.13 -30.82
C ASP A 259 26.99 -12.99 -29.53
N PRO A 260 27.13 -12.37 -28.34
CA PRO A 260 27.28 -13.11 -27.08
C PRO A 260 26.07 -13.99 -26.78
N LEU A 261 24.90 -13.63 -27.30
CA LEU A 261 23.67 -14.41 -27.22
C LEU A 261 23.73 -15.65 -28.12
N MET A 262 24.21 -15.49 -29.36
CA MET A 262 24.45 -16.61 -30.28
C MET A 262 25.50 -17.58 -29.72
N SER A 263 26.53 -17.05 -29.08
CA SER A 263 27.60 -17.83 -28.45
C SER A 263 27.07 -18.68 -27.30
N MET A 264 26.19 -18.12 -26.47
CA MET A 264 25.55 -18.83 -25.37
C MET A 264 24.53 -19.86 -25.87
N LEU A 265 23.76 -19.52 -26.91
CA LEU A 265 22.81 -20.43 -27.56
C LEU A 265 23.51 -21.63 -28.20
N MET A 266 24.64 -21.42 -28.88
CA MET A 266 25.46 -22.50 -29.42
C MET A 266 26.04 -23.39 -28.32
N ARG A 267 26.55 -22.79 -27.24
CA ARG A 267 27.10 -23.54 -26.09
C ARG A 267 26.03 -24.36 -25.35
N LEU A 268 24.81 -23.81 -25.23
CA LEU A 268 23.65 -24.52 -24.67
C LEU A 268 23.17 -25.65 -25.60
N LYS A 269 23.16 -25.41 -26.91
CA LYS A 269 22.84 -26.42 -27.92
C LYS A 269 23.83 -27.58 -27.87
N GLU A 270 25.13 -27.29 -27.82
CA GLU A 270 26.19 -28.30 -27.72
C GLU A 270 26.03 -29.14 -26.45
N ALA A 271 25.83 -28.51 -25.29
CA ALA A 271 25.60 -29.21 -24.03
C ALA A 271 24.34 -30.10 -24.04
N ALA A 272 23.29 -29.69 -24.76
CA ALA A 272 22.05 -30.47 -24.90
C ALA A 272 22.16 -31.61 -25.92
N THR A 273 23.07 -31.52 -26.89
CA THR A 273 23.31 -32.59 -27.89
C THR A 273 24.31 -33.65 -27.43
N SER A 274 25.06 -33.40 -26.36
CA SER A 274 26.02 -34.36 -25.77
C SER A 274 25.37 -35.49 -24.98
N SER A 275 24.04 -35.48 -24.81
CA SER A 275 23.31 -36.48 -24.02
C SER A 275 22.31 -37.28 -24.87
N SER A 276 22.81 -38.26 -25.62
CA SER A 276 22.10 -39.53 -25.82
C SER A 276 23.01 -40.68 -26.28
N PRO A 277 22.66 -41.94 -25.95
CA PRO A 277 23.63 -42.97 -25.56
C PRO A 277 23.79 -44.07 -26.60
N GLN A 278 25.03 -44.46 -26.91
CA GLN A 278 25.39 -45.71 -27.59
C GLN A 278 26.85 -46.03 -27.21
N SER A 279 27.31 -47.24 -26.92
CA SER A 279 26.74 -48.58 -26.77
C SER A 279 27.95 -49.52 -26.60
N TYR A 280 27.87 -50.46 -25.65
CA TYR A 280 28.61 -51.74 -25.53
C TYR A 280 30.13 -51.82 -25.80
N ASP A 281 30.90 -52.26 -24.79
CA ASP A 281 31.48 -53.62 -24.83
C ASP A 281 32.06 -54.09 -23.47
N SER A 282 31.62 -55.33 -23.14
CA SER A 282 32.06 -56.42 -22.26
C SER A 282 33.10 -56.30 -21.11
N ASP A 283 32.64 -56.86 -19.98
CA ASP A 283 33.22 -57.92 -19.13
C ASP A 283 34.65 -57.81 -18.56
N SER A 284 34.75 -57.77 -17.22
CA SER A 284 35.45 -58.80 -16.44
C SER A 284 35.22 -58.67 -14.92
N ASN A 285 34.99 -59.83 -14.32
CA ASN A 285 34.70 -60.12 -12.93
C ASN A 285 36.01 -60.35 -12.13
N SER A 286 36.18 -59.75 -10.95
CA SER A 286 36.98 -60.35 -9.85
C SER A 286 36.85 -59.59 -8.51
N ASN A 287 36.27 -60.30 -7.54
CA ASN A 287 36.60 -60.34 -6.11
C ASN A 287 37.82 -59.53 -5.61
N SER A 288 37.64 -58.77 -4.52
CA SER A 288 38.38 -59.00 -3.27
C SER A 288 37.95 -58.05 -2.14
N HIS A 289 37.63 -58.66 -1.00
CA HIS A 289 37.58 -58.08 0.34
C HIS A 289 38.78 -57.16 0.64
N GLN A 290 38.56 -56.05 1.37
CA GLN A 290 39.27 -55.81 2.62
C GLN A 290 38.61 -54.70 3.46
N GLU A 291 38.42 -55.00 4.73
CA GLU A 291 38.19 -54.09 5.84
C GLU A 291 39.37 -53.11 5.99
N ASP A 292 39.12 -51.86 6.40
CA ASP A 292 39.60 -51.35 7.69
C ASP A 292 39.39 -49.82 7.87
N LEU A 293 38.87 -49.52 9.07
CA LEU A 293 39.29 -48.48 10.04
C LEU A 293 39.34 -46.98 9.67
N LEU A 294 38.53 -46.24 10.44
CA LEU A 294 38.81 -45.00 11.20
C LEU A 294 39.45 -43.81 10.47
N ASP A 295 38.80 -42.64 10.48
CA ASP A 295 38.92 -41.67 11.58
C ASP A 295 37.96 -40.47 11.38
N SER A 296 37.54 -39.95 12.52
CA SER A 296 36.92 -38.66 12.74
C SER A 296 37.81 -37.49 12.28
N SER A 297 37.20 -36.36 11.87
CA SER A 297 37.42 -35.04 12.50
C SER A 297 36.90 -33.87 11.63
N LEU A 298 36.36 -32.86 12.34
CA LEU A 298 36.19 -31.43 12.00
C LEU A 298 35.04 -31.07 11.03
N GLU A 299 33.94 -30.48 11.46
CA GLU A 299 33.78 -29.11 12.01
C GLU A 299 34.19 -28.01 11.02
N SER A 300 33.22 -27.36 10.37
CA SER A 300 33.11 -25.89 10.28
C SER A 300 31.92 -25.49 9.40
N THR A 301 30.95 -24.84 10.03
CA THR A 301 30.26 -23.61 9.63
C THR A 301 30.13 -23.29 8.13
N LEU A 302 28.88 -23.28 7.65
CA LEU A 302 28.20 -22.11 7.07
C LEU A 302 26.68 -22.33 7.12
#